data_AF-A0A8T3RTC9-F1
#
_entry.id   AF-A0A8T3RTC9-F1
#
_cell.length_a   1.000
_cell.length_b   1.000
_cell.length_c   1.000
_cell.angle_alpha   90.00
_cell.angle_beta   90.00
_cell.angle_gamma   90.00
#
_symmetry.space_group_name_H-M   'P 1'
#
loop_
_entity.id
_entity.type
_entity.pdbx_description
1 polymer ?
#
loop_
_entity_poly.entity_id
_entity_poly.type
_entity_poly.pdbx_seq_one_letter_code
_entity_poly.pdbx_strand_id
1 'polypeptide(L)'
;MYFEAFIYDYAASCLGDKYSKDHLDKLDFISKWLIIPKLITGKEMSKSGQAYESLKRLHKDRNSLVHLKSREINFNSEEMVNYLKAREQDIQDSTKNCRKALKHVVQELLEIDPDHPKVMLAIQSRNKRVGWVEQRDTHQ
;
A
#
# COMPACT_ATOMS: atom_id res chain seq x y z
N MET A 1 -0.27 -1.66 -8.18
CA MET A 1 -0.65 -0.51 -9.03
C MET A 1 -0.60 0.83 -8.30
N TYR A 2 -1.53 1.22 -7.41
CA TYR A 2 -1.46 2.56 -6.76
C TYR A 2 -0.15 2.81 -5.98
N PHE A 3 0.25 1.90 -5.09
CA PHE A 3 1.47 2.07 -4.28
C PHE A 3 2.74 2.17 -5.12
N GLU A 4 2.85 1.35 -6.17
CA GLU A 4 4.00 1.36 -7.11
C GLU A 4 4.02 2.64 -7.93
N ALA A 5 2.87 3.07 -8.45
CA ALA A 5 2.75 4.33 -9.16
C ALA A 5 3.07 5.52 -8.24
N PHE A 6 2.60 5.51 -6.99
CA PHE A 6 2.86 6.59 -6.03
C PHE A 6 4.35 6.73 -5.71
N ILE A 7 5.03 5.63 -5.37
CA ILE A 7 6.45 5.71 -5.03
C ILE A 7 7.31 6.01 -6.28
N TYR A 8 6.88 5.55 -7.46
CA TYR A 8 7.50 5.94 -8.72
C TYR A 8 7.36 7.45 -8.96
N ASP A 9 6.14 7.99 -8.83
CA ASP A 9 5.84 9.41 -9.00
C ASP A 9 6.63 10.30 -8.03
N TYR A 10 6.77 9.83 -6.78
CA TYR A 10 7.61 10.47 -5.76
C TYR A 10 9.09 10.45 -6.16
N ALA A 11 9.60 9.30 -6.63
CA ALA A 11 10.97 9.21 -7.10
C ALA A 11 11.22 10.12 -8.31
N ALA A 12 10.30 10.12 -9.26
CA ALA A 12 10.35 10.89 -10.50
C ALA A 12 10.37 12.39 -10.22
N SER A 13 9.57 12.88 -9.26
CA SER A 13 9.57 14.29 -8.89
C SER A 13 10.86 14.76 -8.23
N CYS A 14 11.63 13.87 -7.61
CA CYS A 14 12.87 14.21 -6.91
C CYS A 14 14.13 13.95 -7.74
N LEU A 15 14.17 12.85 -8.50
CA LEU A 15 15.37 12.33 -9.18
C LEU A 15 15.24 12.34 -10.71
N GLY A 16 14.05 12.65 -11.23
CA GLY A 16 13.73 12.68 -12.66
C GLY A 16 13.29 11.33 -13.22
N ASP A 17 12.33 11.38 -14.16
CA ASP A 17 11.69 10.21 -14.78
C ASP A 17 12.68 9.18 -15.32
N LYS A 18 13.74 9.64 -16.00
CA LYS A 18 14.72 8.74 -16.62
C LYS A 18 15.45 7.89 -15.57
N TYR A 19 15.94 8.52 -14.51
CA TYR A 19 16.65 7.82 -13.45
C TYR A 19 15.72 6.85 -12.70
N SER A 20 14.50 7.31 -12.37
CA SER A 20 13.51 6.48 -11.68
C SER A 20 13.11 5.26 -12.50
N LYS A 21 12.88 5.43 -13.81
CA LYS A 21 12.53 4.33 -14.71
C LYS A 21 13.70 3.35 -14.93
N ASP A 22 14.89 3.86 -15.18
CA ASP A 22 16.03 3.01 -15.58
C ASP A 22 16.62 2.24 -14.39
N HIS A 23 16.53 2.78 -13.17
CA HIS A 23 17.21 2.23 -11.99
C HIS A 23 16.28 1.86 -10.84
N LEU A 24 15.23 2.63 -10.55
CA LEU A 24 14.43 2.45 -9.33
C LEU A 24 13.18 1.58 -9.56
N ASP A 25 12.59 1.62 -10.75
CA ASP A 25 11.38 0.85 -11.06
C ASP A 25 11.63 -0.67 -11.14
N LYS A 26 12.89 -1.07 -11.34
CA LYS A 26 13.32 -2.48 -11.36
C LYS A 26 13.39 -3.11 -9.97
N LEU A 27 13.39 -2.31 -8.91
CA LEU A 27 13.42 -2.82 -7.54
C LEU A 27 12.13 -3.60 -7.22
N ASP A 28 12.25 -4.61 -6.35
CA ASP A 28 11.05 -5.27 -5.84
C ASP A 28 10.19 -4.30 -5.01
N PHE A 29 8.93 -4.66 -4.84
CA PHE A 29 7.94 -3.80 -4.20
C PHE A 29 8.40 -3.26 -2.83
N ILE A 30 9.00 -4.09 -1.99
CA ILE A 30 9.42 -3.66 -0.64
C ILE A 30 10.68 -2.81 -0.73
N SER A 31 11.64 -3.21 -1.57
CA SER A 31 12.86 -2.44 -1.79
C SER A 31 12.59 -1.03 -2.31
N LYS A 32 11.58 -0.81 -3.16
CA LYS A 32 11.17 0.53 -3.60
C LYS A 32 10.87 1.44 -2.40
N TRP A 33 10.11 0.98 -1.42
CA TRP A 33 9.71 1.77 -0.25
C TRP A 33 10.84 2.02 0.75
N LEU A 34 11.89 1.19 0.76
CA LEU A 34 13.05 1.41 1.63
C LEU A 34 14.12 2.28 0.96
N ILE A 35 14.45 1.97 -0.29
CA ILE A 35 15.59 2.57 -0.99
C ILE A 35 15.26 3.97 -1.49
N ILE A 36 14.06 4.20 -2.03
CA ILE A 36 13.70 5.48 -2.64
C ILE A 36 13.72 6.63 -1.60
N PRO A 37 13.04 6.51 -0.43
CA PRO A 37 13.11 7.56 0.59
C PRO A 37 14.53 7.78 1.10
N LYS A 38 15.31 6.71 1.26
CA LYS A 38 16.71 6.78 1.71
C LYS A 38 17.61 7.50 0.71
N LEU A 39 17.38 7.28 -0.58
CA LEU A 39 18.15 7.94 -1.64
C LEU A 39 17.82 9.44 -1.74
N ILE A 40 16.56 9.82 -1.51
CA ILE A 40 16.09 11.22 -1.62
C ILE A 40 16.42 12.02 -0.35
N THR A 41 16.18 11.45 0.82
CA THR A 41 16.19 12.18 2.10
C THR A 41 17.35 11.78 3.03
N GLY A 42 18.07 10.70 2.72
CA GLY A 42 19.03 10.07 3.62
C GLY A 42 18.40 9.26 4.75
N LYS A 43 17.07 9.30 4.92
CA LYS A 43 16.32 8.59 5.97
C LYS A 43 15.57 7.40 5.37
N GLU A 44 15.47 6.32 6.13
CA GLU A 44 14.80 5.08 5.73
C GLU A 44 13.52 4.90 6.55
N MET A 45 12.52 4.26 5.93
CA MET A 45 11.35 3.79 6.67
C MET A 45 11.76 2.75 7.72
N SER A 46 11.13 2.79 8.89
CA SER A 46 11.34 1.87 10.00
C SER A 46 10.90 0.45 9.63
N LYS A 47 11.85 -0.49 9.67
CA LYS A 47 11.60 -1.93 9.42
C LYS A 47 10.84 -2.63 10.56
N SER A 48 10.74 -1.99 11.73
CA SER A 48 9.88 -2.42 12.83
C SER A 48 8.57 -1.63 12.87
N GLY A 49 8.36 -0.70 11.93
CA GLY A 49 7.19 0.17 11.86
C GLY A 49 5.97 -0.50 11.24
N GLN A 50 4.80 0.05 11.58
CA GLN A 50 3.51 -0.41 11.05
C GLN A 50 3.39 -0.27 9.53
N ALA A 51 4.07 0.72 8.92
CA ALA A 51 4.05 0.86 7.47
C ALA A 51 4.74 -0.31 6.77
N TYR A 52 5.91 -0.71 7.27
CA TYR A 52 6.67 -1.83 6.72
C TYR A 52 5.92 -3.16 6.87
N GLU A 53 5.31 -3.42 8.03
CA GLU A 53 4.47 -4.61 8.24
C GLU A 53 3.28 -4.64 7.26
N SER A 54 2.59 -3.51 7.12
CA SER A 54 1.43 -3.38 6.24
C SER A 54 1.82 -3.56 4.76
N LEU A 55 2.97 -3.04 4.34
CA LEU A 55 3.53 -3.21 2.99
C LEU A 55 3.88 -4.67 2.70
N LYS A 56 4.53 -5.37 3.64
CA LYS A 56 4.82 -6.81 3.50
C LYS A 56 3.54 -7.63 3.35
N ARG A 57 2.53 -7.36 4.18
CA ARG A 57 1.23 -8.03 4.05
C ARG A 57 0.58 -7.70 2.71
N LEU A 58 0.58 -6.44 2.29
CA LEU A 58 -0.01 -6.01 1.01
C LEU A 58 0.67 -6.70 -0.19
N HIS A 59 1.99 -6.86 -0.16
CA HIS A 59 2.73 -7.60 -1.18
C HIS A 59 2.25 -9.06 -1.27
N LYS A 60 2.06 -9.73 -0.13
CA LYS A 60 1.54 -11.10 -0.06
C LYS A 60 0.09 -11.18 -0.52
N ASP A 61 -0.76 -10.26 -0.08
CA ASP A 61 -2.18 -10.17 -0.45
C ASP A 61 -2.32 -10.05 -1.98
N ARG A 62 -1.54 -9.16 -2.61
CA ARG A 62 -1.51 -9.02 -4.07
C ARG A 62 -1.15 -10.33 -4.76
N ASN A 63 -0.09 -11.00 -4.31
CA ASN A 63 0.33 -12.27 -4.93
C ASN A 63 -0.77 -13.33 -4.78
N SER A 64 -1.42 -13.41 -3.61
CA SER A 64 -2.55 -14.31 -3.34
C SER A 64 -3.77 -14.05 -4.23
N LEU A 65 -4.06 -12.79 -4.55
CA LEU A 65 -5.15 -12.41 -5.46
C LEU A 65 -4.84 -12.79 -6.92
N VAL A 66 -3.59 -12.66 -7.37
CA VAL A 66 -3.18 -13.02 -8.73
C VAL A 66 -3.15 -14.54 -8.93
N HIS A 67 -2.75 -15.31 -7.90
CA HIS A 67 -2.75 -16.78 -7.93
C HIS A 67 -4.15 -17.41 -7.74
N LEU A 68 -5.22 -16.62 -7.78
CA LEU A 68 -6.61 -17.11 -7.65
C LEU A 68 -7.05 -18.02 -8.81
N LYS A 69 -6.35 -18.02 -9.96
CA LYS A 69 -6.90 -18.58 -11.21
C LYS A 69 -7.03 -20.10 -11.28
N SER A 70 -6.34 -20.91 -10.49
CA SER A 70 -6.49 -22.37 -10.59
C SER A 70 -6.01 -23.08 -9.33
N ARG A 71 -6.93 -23.66 -8.59
CA ARG A 71 -6.64 -24.77 -7.67
C ARG A 71 -7.58 -25.90 -8.01
N GLU A 72 -7.03 -27.12 -8.10
CA GLU A 72 -7.82 -28.33 -8.12
C GLU A 72 -8.47 -28.47 -6.75
N ILE A 73 -9.75 -28.14 -6.66
CA ILE A 73 -10.53 -28.32 -5.44
C ILE A 73 -11.24 -29.65 -5.58
N ASN A 74 -10.98 -30.59 -4.66
CA ASN A 74 -11.80 -31.79 -4.52
C ASN A 74 -13.22 -31.37 -4.16
N PHE A 75 -14.22 -31.87 -4.87
CA PHE A 75 -15.64 -31.49 -4.74
C PHE A 75 -16.31 -32.02 -3.45
N ASN A 76 -15.61 -32.01 -2.32
CA ASN A 76 -16.23 -32.20 -1.01
C ASN A 76 -16.93 -30.90 -0.60
N SER A 77 -18.24 -30.98 -0.34
CA SER A 77 -19.08 -29.82 -0.01
C SER A 77 -18.62 -29.07 1.24
N GLU A 78 -18.12 -29.75 2.27
CA GLU A 78 -17.71 -29.11 3.52
C GLU A 78 -16.38 -28.36 3.38
N GLU A 79 -15.39 -28.99 2.73
CA GLU A 79 -14.10 -28.36 2.43
C GLU A 79 -14.26 -27.15 1.52
N MET A 80 -15.16 -27.23 0.54
CA MET A 80 -15.48 -26.12 -0.36
C MET A 80 -16.12 -24.94 0.39
N VAL A 81 -17.07 -25.20 1.30
CA VAL A 81 -17.69 -24.14 2.10
C VAL A 81 -16.67 -23.47 3.04
N ASN A 82 -15.81 -24.25 3.70
CA ASN A 82 -14.78 -23.72 4.59
C ASN A 82 -13.74 -22.90 3.81
N TYR A 83 -13.33 -23.37 2.63
CA TYR A 83 -12.45 -22.65 1.73
C TYR A 83 -13.05 -21.30 1.31
N LEU A 84 -14.30 -21.28 0.86
CA LEU A 84 -14.98 -20.05 0.44
C LEU A 84 -15.12 -19.04 1.58
N LYS A 85 -15.46 -19.51 2.80
CA LYS A 85 -15.54 -18.67 4.00
C LYS A 85 -14.18 -18.06 4.38
N ALA A 86 -13.14 -18.89 4.45
CA ALA A 86 -11.79 -18.42 4.73
C ALA A 86 -11.32 -17.41 3.67
N ARG A 87 -11.69 -17.64 2.41
CA ARG A 87 -11.32 -16.77 1.31
C ARG A 87 -12.05 -15.43 1.34
N GLU A 88 -13.33 -15.42 1.64
CA GLU A 88 -14.09 -14.18 1.85
C GLU A 88 -13.46 -13.36 2.98
N GLN A 89 -13.11 -14.02 4.09
CA GLN A 89 -12.42 -13.36 5.20
C GLN A 89 -11.07 -12.78 4.75
N ASP A 90 -10.25 -13.53 4.01
CA ASP A 90 -8.96 -13.07 3.48
C ASP A 90 -9.09 -11.84 2.57
N ILE A 91 -10.14 -11.76 1.75
CA ILE A 91 -10.39 -10.62 0.85
C ILE A 91 -10.77 -9.38 1.66
N GLN A 92 -11.65 -9.54 2.64
CA GLN A 92 -12.02 -8.45 3.55
C GLN A 92 -10.81 -7.93 4.33
N ASP A 93 -9.98 -8.86 4.80
CA ASP A 93 -8.75 -8.59 5.51
C ASP A 93 -7.70 -7.89 4.65
N SER A 94 -7.55 -8.30 3.40
CA SER A 94 -6.68 -7.65 2.40
C SER A 94 -7.13 -6.22 2.14
N THR A 95 -8.44 -5.98 2.06
CA THR A 95 -9.01 -4.64 1.87
C THR A 95 -8.72 -3.74 3.08
N LYS A 96 -8.93 -4.26 4.30
CA LYS A 96 -8.57 -3.55 5.54
C LYS A 96 -7.08 -3.24 5.59
N ASN A 97 -6.23 -4.21 5.24
CA ASN A 97 -4.80 -4.04 5.19
C ASN A 97 -4.37 -2.98 4.17
N CYS A 98 -4.96 -2.95 2.98
CA CYS A 98 -4.68 -1.93 1.96
C CYS A 98 -4.92 -0.51 2.49
N ARG A 99 -6.04 -0.28 3.19
CA ARG A 99 -6.33 1.01 3.83
C ARG A 99 -5.32 1.35 4.94
N LYS A 100 -4.92 0.37 5.76
CA LYS A 100 -3.89 0.55 6.80
C LYS A 100 -2.54 0.88 6.21
N ALA A 101 -2.11 0.14 5.19
CA ALA A 101 -0.86 0.38 4.46
C ALA A 101 -0.81 1.81 3.92
N LEU A 102 -1.89 2.27 3.26
CA LEU A 102 -1.95 3.64 2.76
C LEU A 102 -1.81 4.67 3.88
N LYS A 103 -2.50 4.46 5.00
CA LYS A 103 -2.42 5.35 6.17
C LYS A 103 -1.00 5.42 6.73
N HIS A 104 -0.40 4.28 7.02
CA HIS A 104 0.90 4.21 7.69
C HIS A 104 2.03 4.69 6.79
N VAL A 105 2.03 4.29 5.52
CA VAL A 105 3.09 4.63 4.57
C VAL A 105 3.12 6.12 4.27
N VAL A 106 1.96 6.74 4.03
CA VAL A 106 1.92 8.18 3.77
C VAL A 106 2.29 8.99 5.01
N GLN A 107 1.89 8.52 6.21
CA GLN A 107 2.25 9.17 7.47
C GLN A 107 3.76 9.16 7.70
N GLU A 108 4.37 7.98 7.55
CA GLU A 108 5.80 7.82 7.77
C GLU A 108 6.64 8.53 6.69
N LEU A 109 6.16 8.55 5.44
CA LEU A 109 6.80 9.32 4.38
C LEU A 109 6.72 10.84 4.64
N LEU A 110 5.64 11.35 5.25
CA LEU A 110 5.54 12.74 5.67
C LEU A 110 6.53 13.06 6.80
N GLU A 111 6.71 12.14 7.76
CA GLU A 111 7.69 12.31 8.83
C GLU A 111 9.13 12.34 8.30
N ILE A 112 9.38 11.58 7.24
CA ILE A 112 10.67 11.54 6.55
C ILE A 112 10.90 12.79 5.69
N ASP A 113 9.87 13.21 4.95
CA ASP A 113 9.89 14.27 3.92
C ASP A 113 8.65 15.20 4.02
N PRO A 114 8.62 16.10 5.02
CA PRO A 114 7.41 16.87 5.35
C PRO A 114 7.03 17.92 4.31
N ASP A 115 8.01 18.40 3.53
CA ASP A 115 7.84 19.51 2.60
C ASP A 115 7.48 19.04 1.18
N HIS A 116 7.47 17.73 0.92
CA HIS A 116 7.21 17.22 -0.42
C HIS A 116 5.74 17.40 -0.84
N PRO A 117 5.45 18.16 -1.92
CA PRO A 117 4.08 18.52 -2.30
C PRO A 117 3.14 17.32 -2.51
N LYS A 118 3.61 16.23 -3.16
CA LYS A 118 2.79 15.03 -3.37
C LYS A 118 2.44 14.31 -2.06
N VAL A 119 3.34 14.34 -1.07
CA VAL A 119 3.12 13.67 0.23
C VAL A 119 2.09 14.44 1.04
N MET A 120 2.21 15.77 1.06
CA MET A 120 1.21 16.66 1.67
C MET A 120 -0.18 16.49 1.04
N LEU A 121 -0.28 16.45 -0.30
CA LEU A 121 -1.55 16.28 -1.01
C LEU A 121 -2.21 14.91 -0.73
N ALA A 122 -1.41 13.85 -0.58
CA ALA A 122 -1.92 12.52 -0.24
C ALA A 122 -2.61 12.51 1.14
N ILE A 123 -2.11 13.31 2.09
CA ILE A 123 -2.74 13.46 3.42
C ILE A 123 -3.96 14.36 3.36
N GLN A 124 -3.89 15.50 2.66
CA GLN A 124 -5.00 16.44 2.58
C GLN A 124 -6.23 15.83 1.88
N SER A 125 -6.02 15.07 0.79
CA SER A 125 -7.09 14.35 0.11
C SER A 125 -7.74 13.30 1.02
N ARG A 126 -6.98 12.69 1.93
CA ARG A 126 -7.50 11.78 2.95
C ARG A 126 -8.32 12.53 4.01
N ASN A 127 -7.80 13.63 4.55
CA ASN A 127 -8.47 14.38 5.61
C ASN A 127 -9.78 15.02 5.11
N LYS A 128 -9.79 15.52 3.86
CA LYS A 128 -11.03 15.98 3.21
C LYS A 128 -12.06 14.85 3.13
N ARG A 129 -11.68 13.63 2.71
CA ARG A 129 -12.64 12.50 2.67
C ARG A 129 -13.19 12.12 4.04
N VAL A 130 -12.39 12.18 5.10
CA VAL A 130 -12.86 11.88 6.48
C VAL A 130 -13.87 12.93 6.95
N GLY A 131 -13.58 14.22 6.75
CA GLY A 131 -14.52 15.29 7.10
C GLY A 131 -15.86 15.23 6.36
N TRP A 132 -15.88 14.74 5.11
CA TRP A 132 -17.11 14.52 4.34
C TRP A 132 -17.91 13.26 4.77
N VAL A 133 -17.30 12.34 5.51
CA VAL A 133 -18.00 11.15 6.05
C VAL A 133 -18.58 11.50 7.42
N GLU A 134 -17.82 12.16 8.30
CA GLU A 134 -18.29 12.61 9.61
C GLU A 134 -19.46 13.61 9.53
N GLN A 135 -19.49 14.47 8.50
CA GLN A 135 -20.62 15.38 8.24
C GLN A 135 -21.89 14.68 7.72
N ARG A 136 -21.79 13.45 7.21
CA ARG A 136 -22.96 12.66 6.78
C ARG A 136 -23.55 11.81 7.89
N ASP A 137 -22.72 11.37 8.84
CA ASP A 137 -23.14 10.56 9.98
C ASP A 137 -23.71 11.40 11.14
N THR A 138 -23.57 12.74 11.09
CA THR A 138 -24.13 13.69 12.07
C THR A 138 -25.50 14.25 11.67
N HIS A 139 -26.07 13.79 10.56
CA HIS A 139 -27.40 14.19 10.06
C HIS A 139 -28.36 13.00 9.89
N GLN A 140 -28.17 11.92 10.65
CA GLN A 140 -29.17 10.87 10.86
C GLN A 140 -29.81 10.97 12.24
#